data_AF-Q7PVJ1-F1
#
_entry.id   AF-Q7PVJ1-F1
#
_cell.length_a   1.000
_cell.length_b   1.000
_cell.length_c   1.000
_cell.angle_alpha   90.00
_cell.angle_beta   90.00
_cell.angle_gamma   90.00
#
_symmetry.space_group_name_H-M   'P 1'
#
loop_
_entity.id
_entity.type
_entity.pdbx_description
1 polymer ?
#
loop_
_entity_poly.entity_id
_entity_poly.type
_entity_poly.pdbx_seq_one_letter_code
_entity_poly.pdbx_strand_id
1 'polypeptide(L)'
;RCTNVDIRNDLRRLKQIENCTVINGFLQMVLIERVPSEEFEKYSCKHLREVTGYMLFFRVINLVTLRRLFPQLAVIRGQQLIGNYALVFYYMENMIELGLKNLVAIQRGFVYTLHCPQLCHLDTVSGLENGTKSQNSFEPPKSVCNNSTVCRACVPTYCWGSESCQKFYNGYNFNGRIKCHPQCLGGCTGTSATECKVCRGWKEGKRCVEQCSADRLLYRPTKRCITKETCLERSGLLYQNECVLECPAGYSTTNVDQEQADFSDHKCYPCLYRCPKVCDGTEIMYLADADRMRGCTIVNGTLHIRLKEDHPNLVDELRNGLSDVEEIMGNLKVFRSTFIPSLEFLANLQIIHGVDVNENAKFSLMVYENSNLQRLWNFEQKTNLRLDNGGMYFANNKLLCGAQIKLLRRITDYNNASDTIDWSSNGYMQACNVQTFHVRASVLSSRNATLYWRNEPNIKTHHRLTGYLVHCIRTEVDRSPYEDRELCSKFGWKSRLVPLEGVSIEGSYYAYRLTRLKPYTRYGCYVQTYYNESVNNATDPVGMSDMVYFRTAKDRPTSPLRVHTARKNESAITLAWAILASEQGMVSLYQVDVFLQPDEVAKFDRRNYCTHP
;
A
#
# COMPACT_ATOMS: atom_id res chain seq x y z
N ARG A 1 20.62 -28.97 7.28
CA ARG A 1 19.55 -27.93 7.44
C ARG A 1 20.27 -26.66 7.80
N CYS A 2 19.81 -25.53 7.28
CA CYS A 2 20.59 -24.29 7.34
C CYS A 2 19.70 -23.21 7.91
N THR A 3 20.27 -22.34 8.75
CA THR A 3 19.58 -21.18 9.34
C THR A 3 19.80 -19.96 8.44
N ASN A 4 19.75 -18.74 8.98
CA ASN A 4 20.16 -17.53 8.26
C ASN A 4 21.52 -17.73 7.57
N VAL A 5 21.59 -17.37 6.29
CA VAL A 5 22.79 -17.50 5.45
C VAL A 5 23.19 -16.11 4.96
N ASP A 6 24.42 -15.70 5.25
CA ASP A 6 25.04 -14.48 4.70
C ASP A 6 26.35 -14.84 3.98
N ILE A 7 26.30 -14.85 2.66
CA ILE A 7 27.43 -15.09 1.77
C ILE A 7 27.94 -13.72 1.32
N ARG A 8 29.04 -13.29 1.94
CA ARG A 8 29.64 -11.98 1.73
C ARG A 8 31.10 -12.08 1.31
N ASN A 9 31.51 -11.26 0.34
CA ASN A 9 32.88 -11.10 -0.17
C ASN A 9 33.51 -12.33 -0.86
N ASP A 10 33.29 -13.55 -0.36
CA ASP A 10 33.92 -14.78 -0.84
C ASP A 10 32.87 -15.78 -1.34
N LEU A 11 32.89 -16.04 -2.66
CA LEU A 11 31.97 -16.96 -3.33
C LEU A 11 32.08 -18.39 -2.77
N ARG A 12 33.24 -18.80 -2.23
CA ARG A 12 33.45 -20.15 -1.69
C ARG A 12 32.55 -20.48 -0.52
N ARG A 13 31.99 -19.46 0.16
CA ARG A 13 31.01 -19.64 1.24
C ARG A 13 29.71 -20.29 0.76
N LEU A 14 29.41 -20.31 -0.55
CA LEU A 14 28.32 -21.10 -1.12
C LEU A 14 28.43 -22.59 -0.79
N LYS A 15 29.64 -23.13 -0.56
CA LYS A 15 29.82 -24.53 -0.14
C LYS A 15 29.11 -24.86 1.17
N GLN A 16 28.94 -23.86 2.05
CA GLN A 16 28.21 -24.04 3.31
C GLN A 16 26.75 -24.44 3.06
N ILE A 17 26.20 -24.10 1.88
CA ILE A 17 24.82 -24.36 1.55
C ILE A 17 24.55 -25.41 0.47
N GLU A 18 25.60 -26.07 -0.02
CA GLU A 18 25.50 -27.05 -1.11
C GLU A 18 24.56 -28.22 -0.75
N ASN A 19 24.62 -28.69 0.50
CA ASN A 19 23.80 -29.77 1.04
C ASN A 19 22.50 -29.29 1.73
N CYS A 20 22.20 -27.99 1.69
CA CYS A 20 20.96 -27.48 2.29
C CYS A 20 19.77 -27.80 1.38
N THR A 21 18.75 -28.46 1.92
CA THR A 21 17.44 -28.56 1.26
C THR A 21 16.51 -27.40 1.61
N VAL A 22 16.64 -26.88 2.84
CA VAL A 22 15.80 -25.80 3.37
C VAL A 22 16.70 -24.84 4.16
N ILE A 23 16.51 -23.54 3.89
CA ILE A 23 17.06 -22.42 4.66
C ILE A 23 15.93 -21.88 5.55
N ASN A 24 16.09 -22.07 6.87
CA ASN A 24 15.21 -21.58 7.92
C ASN A 24 15.64 -20.16 8.31
N GLY A 25 15.15 -19.17 7.58
CA GLY A 25 15.55 -17.77 7.70
C GLY A 25 15.80 -17.14 6.34
N PHE A 26 16.65 -16.13 6.29
CA PHE A 26 16.99 -15.43 5.05
C PHE A 26 18.24 -16.00 4.35
N LEU A 27 18.36 -15.71 3.05
CA LEU A 27 19.59 -15.89 2.28
C LEU A 27 20.04 -14.54 1.73
N GLN A 28 21.24 -14.12 2.10
CA GLN A 28 21.89 -12.93 1.58
C GLN A 28 23.14 -13.35 0.80
N MET A 29 23.29 -12.78 -0.40
CA MET A 29 24.50 -12.89 -1.20
C MET A 29 24.92 -11.47 -1.59
N VAL A 30 25.96 -10.96 -0.95
CA VAL A 30 26.28 -9.52 -1.00
C VAL A 30 27.77 -9.26 -1.19
N LEU A 31 28.10 -8.17 -1.89
CA LEU A 31 29.48 -7.67 -2.05
C LEU A 31 30.44 -8.70 -2.69
N ILE A 32 30.03 -9.36 -3.77
CA ILE A 32 30.87 -10.29 -4.53
C ILE A 32 31.21 -9.61 -5.86
N GLU A 33 32.27 -8.81 -5.84
CA GLU A 33 32.52 -7.84 -6.93
C GLU A 33 33.64 -8.28 -7.88
N ARG A 34 34.62 -9.03 -7.37
CA ARG A 34 35.85 -9.39 -8.11
C ARG A 34 35.86 -10.84 -8.55
N VAL A 35 34.69 -11.41 -8.81
CA VAL A 35 34.54 -12.81 -9.22
C VAL A 35 34.12 -12.84 -10.69
N PRO A 36 34.85 -13.53 -11.58
CA PRO A 36 34.48 -13.61 -12.98
C PRO A 36 33.27 -14.56 -13.17
N SER A 37 32.53 -14.38 -14.26
CA SER A 37 31.25 -15.05 -14.48
C SER A 37 31.35 -16.58 -14.45
N GLU A 38 32.46 -17.14 -14.93
CA GLU A 38 32.70 -18.59 -15.05
C GLU A 38 32.83 -19.26 -13.68
N GLU A 39 33.29 -18.55 -12.66
CA GLU A 39 33.43 -19.09 -11.30
C GLU A 39 32.06 -19.38 -10.67
N PHE A 40 31.03 -18.59 -10.99
CA PHE A 40 29.68 -18.85 -10.51
C PHE A 40 29.12 -20.18 -11.05
N GLU A 41 29.52 -20.59 -12.25
CA GLU A 41 29.05 -21.84 -12.87
C GLU A 41 29.56 -23.09 -12.14
N LYS A 42 30.66 -22.97 -11.38
CA LYS A 42 31.22 -24.08 -10.58
C LYS A 42 30.37 -24.42 -9.35
N TYR A 43 29.48 -23.52 -8.93
CA TYR A 43 28.62 -23.71 -7.77
C TYR A 43 27.19 -24.01 -8.19
N SER A 44 26.60 -25.04 -7.58
CA SER A 44 25.19 -25.38 -7.80
C SER A 44 24.58 -25.98 -6.53
N CYS A 45 23.69 -25.24 -5.90
CA CYS A 45 22.96 -25.68 -4.70
C CYS A 45 21.75 -26.54 -5.11
N LYS A 46 22.03 -27.71 -5.71
CA LYS A 46 21.04 -28.60 -6.34
C LYS A 46 19.99 -29.13 -5.36
N HIS A 47 20.28 -29.12 -4.06
CA HIS A 47 19.36 -29.62 -3.05
C HIS A 47 18.39 -28.56 -2.53
N LEU A 48 18.69 -27.27 -2.68
CA LEU A 48 17.90 -26.19 -2.09
C LEU A 48 16.53 -26.08 -2.76
N ARG A 49 15.46 -26.20 -1.96
CA ARG A 49 14.07 -26.18 -2.42
C ARG A 49 13.24 -25.08 -1.78
N GLU A 50 13.61 -24.62 -0.60
CA GLU A 50 12.80 -23.71 0.21
C GLU A 50 13.65 -22.73 1.02
N VAL A 51 13.25 -21.47 0.99
CA VAL A 51 13.76 -20.40 1.87
C VAL A 51 12.56 -19.85 2.66
N THR A 52 12.64 -19.84 4.00
CA THR A 52 11.48 -19.44 4.81
C THR A 52 11.37 -17.91 5.01
N GLY A 53 12.48 -17.18 4.96
CA GLY A 53 12.53 -15.73 5.02
C GLY A 53 12.54 -15.08 3.63
N TYR A 54 13.37 -14.05 3.47
CA TYR A 54 13.63 -13.37 2.20
C TYR A 54 14.95 -13.81 1.57
N MET A 55 15.13 -13.47 0.29
CA MET A 55 16.39 -13.60 -0.43
C MET A 55 16.86 -12.22 -0.91
N LEU A 56 18.12 -11.88 -0.69
CA LEU A 56 18.72 -10.60 -1.08
C LEU A 56 20.02 -10.84 -1.86
N PHE A 57 20.13 -10.18 -3.01
CA PHE A 57 21.33 -10.11 -3.83
C PHE A 57 21.74 -8.64 -3.97
N PHE A 58 22.93 -8.28 -3.48
CA PHE A 58 23.41 -6.90 -3.51
C PHE A 58 24.87 -6.81 -3.97
N ARG A 59 25.14 -6.11 -5.08
CA ARG A 59 26.49 -5.98 -5.65
C ARG A 59 27.18 -7.34 -5.85
N VAL A 60 26.47 -8.27 -6.48
CA VAL A 60 27.05 -9.54 -6.95
C VAL A 60 27.34 -9.36 -8.44
N ILE A 61 28.52 -8.83 -8.72
CA ILE A 61 28.96 -8.44 -10.06
C ILE A 61 29.30 -9.68 -10.87
N ASN A 62 29.10 -9.62 -12.19
CA ASN A 62 29.27 -10.73 -13.14
C ASN A 62 28.33 -11.93 -12.96
N LEU A 63 27.39 -11.92 -12.00
CA LEU A 63 26.37 -12.96 -11.92
C LEU A 63 25.28 -12.73 -12.96
N VAL A 64 25.21 -13.61 -13.95
CA VAL A 64 24.29 -13.48 -15.09
C VAL A 64 22.88 -14.02 -14.81
N THR A 65 22.77 -15.16 -14.10
CA THR A 65 21.50 -15.86 -13.85
C THR A 65 21.55 -16.75 -12.61
N LEU A 66 20.42 -16.93 -11.91
CA LEU A 66 20.32 -17.90 -10.79
C LEU A 66 19.98 -19.32 -11.25
N ARG A 67 19.70 -19.52 -12.54
CA ARG A 67 19.24 -20.80 -13.12
C ARG A 67 20.09 -22.00 -12.70
N ARG A 68 21.41 -21.83 -12.65
CA ARG A 68 22.38 -22.89 -12.30
C ARG A 68 22.71 -22.93 -10.80
N LEU A 69 22.66 -21.78 -10.12
CA LEU A 69 22.94 -21.69 -8.68
C LEU A 69 21.84 -22.34 -7.85
N PHE A 70 20.57 -22.04 -8.14
CA PHE A 70 19.41 -22.52 -7.36
C PHE A 70 18.39 -23.27 -8.23
N PRO A 71 18.77 -24.36 -8.90
CA PRO A 71 17.96 -24.99 -9.95
C PRO A 71 16.69 -25.67 -9.43
N GLN A 72 16.63 -25.99 -8.13
CA GLN A 72 15.51 -26.71 -7.50
C GLN A 72 14.71 -25.86 -6.52
N LEU A 73 15.02 -24.57 -6.40
CA LEU A 73 14.30 -23.66 -5.51
C LEU A 73 12.85 -23.56 -5.98
N ALA A 74 11.93 -23.88 -5.08
CA ALA A 74 10.51 -24.00 -5.38
C ALA A 74 9.64 -23.00 -4.62
N VAL A 75 10.01 -22.63 -3.40
CA VAL A 75 9.19 -21.78 -2.54
C VAL A 75 10.04 -20.77 -1.76
N ILE A 76 9.60 -19.52 -1.76
CA ILE A 76 10.04 -18.47 -0.82
C ILE A 76 8.84 -18.15 0.07
N ARG A 77 8.95 -18.34 1.39
CA ARG A 77 7.78 -18.20 2.29
C ARG A 77 7.52 -16.77 2.73
N GLY A 78 8.54 -15.92 2.82
CA GLY A 78 8.39 -14.52 3.24
C GLY A 78 7.93 -14.35 4.69
N GLN A 79 8.33 -15.25 5.60
CA GLN A 79 8.08 -15.08 7.04
C GLN A 79 8.83 -13.87 7.60
N GLN A 80 10.03 -13.62 7.06
CA GLN A 80 10.82 -12.40 7.24
C GLN A 80 10.89 -11.67 5.91
N LEU A 81 10.75 -10.34 5.94
CA LEU A 81 10.84 -9.46 4.78
C LEU A 81 11.93 -8.41 5.01
N ILE A 82 12.47 -7.85 3.93
CA ILE A 82 13.32 -6.66 3.95
C ILE A 82 12.53 -5.51 3.30
N GLY A 83 12.17 -4.49 4.09
CA GLY A 83 11.03 -3.64 3.73
C GLY A 83 9.79 -4.53 3.53
N ASN A 84 9.08 -4.35 2.42
CA ASN A 84 7.92 -5.19 2.07
C ASN A 84 8.29 -6.38 1.15
N TYR A 85 9.59 -6.66 0.95
CA TYR A 85 10.07 -7.54 -0.10
C TYR A 85 10.59 -8.89 0.42
N ALA A 86 10.25 -9.96 -0.30
CA ALA A 86 10.72 -11.32 -0.06
C ALA A 86 11.84 -11.74 -1.02
N LEU A 87 12.00 -11.04 -2.15
CA LEU A 87 13.10 -11.28 -3.10
C LEU A 87 13.61 -9.93 -3.60
N VAL A 88 14.91 -9.68 -3.42
CA VAL A 88 15.52 -8.38 -3.70
C VAL A 88 16.78 -8.53 -4.54
N PHE A 89 16.86 -7.75 -5.60
CA PHE A 89 18.05 -7.57 -6.43
C PHE A 89 18.44 -6.09 -6.45
N TYR A 90 19.63 -5.78 -5.99
CA TYR A 90 20.09 -4.39 -5.90
C TYR A 90 21.53 -4.26 -6.42
N TYR A 91 21.77 -3.36 -7.38
CA TYR A 91 23.08 -3.23 -8.04
C TYR A 91 23.60 -4.54 -8.65
N MET A 92 22.79 -5.18 -9.48
CA MET A 92 23.16 -6.40 -10.21
C MET A 92 23.49 -6.04 -11.66
N GLU A 93 24.71 -5.56 -11.90
CA GLU A 93 25.10 -4.94 -13.17
C GLU A 93 24.98 -5.85 -14.40
N ASN A 94 25.37 -7.12 -14.25
CA ASN A 94 25.47 -8.09 -15.35
C ASN A 94 24.35 -9.13 -15.37
N MET A 95 23.37 -9.00 -14.48
CA MET A 95 22.30 -9.98 -14.37
C MET A 95 21.29 -9.76 -15.50
N ILE A 96 21.05 -10.82 -16.28
CA ILE A 96 20.18 -10.76 -17.47
C ILE A 96 18.79 -11.37 -17.19
N GLU A 97 18.73 -12.43 -16.38
CA GLU A 97 17.47 -13.12 -16.06
C GLU A 97 17.53 -13.76 -14.67
N LEU A 98 16.37 -13.98 -14.05
CA LEU A 98 16.29 -14.71 -12.78
C LEU A 98 16.54 -16.22 -12.97
N GLY A 99 15.91 -16.85 -13.96
CA GLY A 99 16.14 -18.26 -14.29
C GLY A 99 15.63 -19.28 -13.27
N LEU A 100 14.80 -18.88 -12.31
CA LEU A 100 14.26 -19.73 -11.25
C LEU A 100 13.09 -20.62 -11.73
N LYS A 101 13.33 -21.47 -12.73
CA LYS A 101 12.31 -22.29 -13.43
C LYS A 101 11.40 -23.16 -12.57
N ASN A 102 11.82 -23.51 -11.35
CA ASN A 102 11.05 -24.35 -10.44
C ASN A 102 10.35 -23.55 -9.33
N LEU A 103 10.56 -22.23 -9.25
CA LEU A 103 9.91 -21.36 -8.28
C LEU A 103 8.43 -21.28 -8.63
N VAL A 104 7.60 -21.85 -7.76
CA VAL A 104 6.14 -21.92 -7.95
C VAL A 104 5.40 -20.93 -7.06
N ALA A 105 6.00 -20.47 -5.96
CA ALA A 105 5.33 -19.56 -5.02
C ALA A 105 6.31 -18.68 -4.23
N ILE A 106 5.99 -17.39 -4.19
CA ILE A 106 6.40 -16.46 -3.15
C ILE A 106 5.15 -16.23 -2.29
N GLN A 107 5.12 -16.74 -1.05
CA GLN A 107 3.88 -16.80 -0.28
C GLN A 107 3.50 -15.49 0.42
N ARG A 108 4.49 -14.67 0.79
CA ARG A 108 4.33 -13.35 1.43
C ARG A 108 5.47 -12.45 0.99
N GLY A 109 5.18 -11.17 0.80
CA GLY A 109 6.15 -10.15 0.36
C GLY A 109 6.28 -10.03 -1.15
N PHE A 110 6.79 -8.89 -1.59
CA PHE A 110 6.92 -8.49 -2.99
C PHE A 110 8.34 -8.73 -3.54
N VAL A 111 8.55 -8.47 -4.82
CA VAL A 111 9.86 -8.49 -5.47
C VAL A 111 10.34 -7.08 -5.76
N TYR A 112 11.61 -6.81 -5.46
CA TYR A 112 12.24 -5.51 -5.68
C TYR A 112 13.48 -5.64 -6.56
N THR A 113 13.56 -4.80 -7.60
CA THR A 113 14.77 -4.63 -8.39
C THR A 113 15.11 -3.14 -8.53
N LEU A 114 16.38 -2.80 -8.27
CA LEU A 114 16.91 -1.46 -8.50
C LEU A 114 18.39 -1.53 -8.91
N HIS A 115 18.79 -0.68 -9.83
CA HIS A 115 20.11 -0.65 -10.45
C HIS A 115 20.52 -2.01 -11.05
N CYS A 116 19.59 -2.62 -11.79
CA CYS A 116 19.78 -3.89 -12.50
C CYS A 116 19.59 -3.66 -14.02
N PRO A 117 20.53 -2.95 -14.68
CA PRO A 117 20.28 -2.36 -16.01
C PRO A 117 20.08 -3.37 -17.14
N GLN A 118 20.58 -4.60 -16.98
CA GLN A 118 20.49 -5.68 -17.97
C GLN A 118 19.38 -6.70 -17.69
N LEU A 119 18.66 -6.56 -16.56
CA LEU A 119 17.71 -7.57 -16.10
C LEU A 119 16.41 -7.51 -16.92
N CYS A 120 16.18 -8.56 -17.71
CA CYS A 120 15.00 -8.75 -18.55
C CYS A 120 14.04 -9.79 -17.95
N HIS A 121 12.87 -9.96 -18.59
CA HIS A 121 11.91 -11.05 -18.31
C HIS A 121 11.22 -11.00 -16.94
N LEU A 122 11.11 -9.82 -16.32
CA LEU A 122 10.34 -9.66 -15.08
C LEU A 122 8.83 -9.52 -15.36
N ASP A 123 8.48 -8.89 -16.48
CA ASP A 123 7.12 -8.74 -17.02
C ASP A 123 6.53 -10.04 -17.56
N THR A 124 7.38 -11.04 -17.83
CA THR A 124 6.98 -12.34 -18.40
C THR A 124 6.68 -13.39 -17.33
N VAL A 125 6.70 -13.02 -16.05
CA VAL A 125 6.42 -13.91 -14.92
C VAL A 125 5.02 -13.61 -14.39
N SER A 126 4.14 -14.62 -14.45
CA SER A 126 2.80 -14.54 -13.88
C SER A 126 2.87 -14.36 -12.35
N GLY A 127 2.15 -13.36 -11.83
CA GLY A 127 2.12 -12.98 -10.42
C GLY A 127 3.14 -11.91 -10.02
N LEU A 128 4.04 -11.51 -10.92
CA LEU A 128 4.95 -10.38 -10.76
C LEU A 128 4.50 -9.17 -11.61
N GLU A 129 3.20 -8.99 -11.81
CA GLU A 129 2.70 -7.86 -12.58
C GLU A 129 2.88 -6.53 -11.82
N ASN A 130 3.33 -5.50 -12.52
CA ASN A 130 3.32 -4.11 -12.03
C ASN A 130 1.89 -3.55 -12.17
N GLY A 131 1.30 -3.08 -11.07
CA GLY A 131 -0.05 -2.52 -11.08
C GLY A 131 -0.38 -1.81 -9.78
N THR A 132 -1.45 -1.01 -9.76
CA THR A 132 -1.85 -0.17 -8.61
C THR A 132 -2.21 -0.94 -7.32
N LYS A 133 -2.33 -2.27 -7.39
CA LYS A 133 -2.55 -3.18 -6.24
C LYS A 133 -1.32 -4.01 -5.86
N SER A 134 -0.22 -3.92 -6.62
CA SER A 134 1.01 -4.70 -6.47
C SER A 134 2.14 -3.75 -6.07
N GLN A 135 2.78 -3.95 -4.91
CA GLN A 135 3.95 -3.16 -4.50
C GLN A 135 5.27 -3.71 -5.07
N ASN A 136 5.21 -4.62 -6.05
CA ASN A 136 6.40 -5.01 -6.79
C ASN A 136 7.01 -3.75 -7.46
N SER A 137 8.32 -3.61 -7.36
CA SER A 137 9.04 -2.46 -7.90
C SER A 137 10.14 -2.96 -8.82
N PHE A 138 9.98 -2.71 -10.11
CA PHE A 138 10.96 -3.07 -11.12
C PHE A 138 11.48 -1.83 -11.84
N GLU A 139 12.80 -1.66 -11.87
CA GLU A 139 13.42 -0.68 -12.77
C GLU A 139 13.28 -1.19 -14.22
N PRO A 140 12.80 -0.37 -15.16
CA PRO A 140 12.81 -0.76 -16.57
C PRO A 140 14.26 -1.00 -17.03
N PRO A 141 14.52 -2.09 -17.79
CA PRO A 141 15.85 -2.39 -18.26
C PRO A 141 16.38 -1.25 -19.14
N LYS A 142 17.65 -0.88 -18.94
CA LYS A 142 18.31 0.18 -19.72
C LYS A 142 18.79 -0.35 -21.07
N SER A 143 19.04 -1.65 -21.18
CA SER A 143 19.35 -2.33 -22.44
C SER A 143 18.09 -2.84 -23.13
N VAL A 144 18.07 -2.86 -24.46
CA VAL A 144 16.97 -3.44 -25.24
C VAL A 144 16.90 -4.94 -24.99
N CYS A 145 15.86 -5.38 -24.26
CA CYS A 145 15.55 -6.81 -24.15
C CYS A 145 15.09 -7.32 -25.53
N ASN A 146 15.62 -8.46 -25.96
CA ASN A 146 15.29 -9.00 -27.29
C ASN A 146 13.90 -9.65 -27.28
N ASN A 147 12.88 -8.86 -27.60
CA ASN A 147 11.47 -9.28 -27.62
C ASN A 147 11.17 -10.45 -28.57
N SER A 148 12.02 -10.70 -29.57
CA SER A 148 11.80 -11.75 -30.59
C SER A 148 11.98 -13.20 -30.08
N THR A 149 12.49 -13.38 -28.87
CA THR A 149 12.82 -14.71 -28.27
C THR A 149 12.13 -15.00 -26.94
N VAL A 150 11.24 -14.11 -26.49
CA VAL A 150 10.62 -14.18 -25.17
C VAL A 150 9.65 -15.36 -25.08
N CYS A 151 9.89 -16.27 -24.13
CA CYS A 151 9.05 -17.42 -23.78
C CYS A 151 8.58 -18.29 -24.96
N ARG A 152 9.34 -18.34 -26.07
CA ARG A 152 8.92 -18.90 -27.37
C ARG A 152 8.46 -20.37 -27.33
N ALA A 153 8.96 -21.14 -26.35
CA ALA A 153 8.68 -22.56 -26.17
C ALA A 153 7.86 -22.86 -24.89
N CYS A 154 7.28 -21.85 -24.25
CA CYS A 154 6.54 -22.00 -22.99
C CYS A 154 5.04 -22.03 -23.21
N VAL A 155 4.37 -23.00 -22.59
CA VAL A 155 2.90 -23.11 -22.56
C VAL A 155 2.45 -23.27 -21.12
N PRO A 156 1.74 -22.28 -20.53
CA PRO A 156 1.43 -20.93 -21.05
C PRO A 156 2.68 -20.07 -21.26
N THR A 157 2.55 -18.94 -21.95
CA THR A 157 3.65 -18.03 -22.36
C THR A 157 4.22 -17.20 -21.19
N TYR A 158 4.48 -17.85 -20.06
CA TYR A 158 5.15 -17.26 -18.91
C TYR A 158 6.51 -17.94 -18.68
N CYS A 159 7.53 -17.14 -18.41
CA CYS A 159 8.88 -17.64 -18.22
C CYS A 159 9.72 -16.75 -17.30
N TRP A 160 10.62 -17.38 -16.55
CA TRP A 160 11.65 -16.76 -15.70
C TRP A 160 12.90 -16.34 -16.50
N GLY A 161 12.86 -16.50 -17.82
CA GLY A 161 13.98 -16.34 -18.75
C GLY A 161 13.73 -17.11 -20.05
N SER A 162 14.49 -16.84 -21.12
CA SER A 162 14.20 -17.34 -22.47
C SER A 162 14.11 -18.87 -22.60
N GLU A 163 14.80 -19.62 -21.73
CA GLU A 163 14.78 -21.09 -21.70
C GLU A 163 14.20 -21.66 -20.39
N SER A 164 13.64 -20.80 -19.55
CA SER A 164 13.18 -21.14 -18.20
C SER A 164 11.68 -20.90 -18.06
N CYS A 165 10.86 -21.76 -18.66
CA CYS A 165 9.41 -21.65 -18.55
C CYS A 165 8.94 -21.69 -17.10
N GLN A 166 7.96 -20.84 -16.77
CA GLN A 166 7.36 -20.81 -15.45
C GLN A 166 6.50 -22.05 -15.28
N LYS A 167 6.72 -22.76 -14.17
CA LYS A 167 5.91 -23.94 -13.83
C LYS A 167 4.79 -23.54 -12.89
N PHE A 168 3.58 -23.94 -13.24
CA PHE A 168 2.41 -23.80 -12.40
C PHE A 168 2.14 -25.13 -11.69
N TYR A 169 2.00 -25.08 -10.37
CA TYR A 169 1.72 -26.29 -9.59
C TYR A 169 0.23 -26.64 -9.67
N ASN A 170 -0.09 -27.64 -10.49
CA ASN A 170 -1.47 -28.06 -10.75
C ASN A 170 -1.88 -29.29 -9.92
N GLY A 171 -1.18 -29.58 -8.82
CA GLY A 171 -1.37 -30.80 -8.03
C GLY A 171 -0.71 -32.06 -8.60
N TYR A 172 -0.03 -31.97 -9.74
CA TYR A 172 0.75 -33.06 -10.34
C TYR A 172 2.26 -32.78 -10.24
N ASN A 173 3.08 -33.82 -10.45
CA ASN A 173 4.51 -33.62 -10.63
C ASN A 173 4.77 -32.79 -11.90
N PHE A 174 5.97 -32.20 -12.03
CA PHE A 174 6.28 -31.28 -13.13
C PHE A 174 6.26 -31.92 -14.53
N ASN A 175 6.20 -33.25 -14.61
CA ASN A 175 6.05 -33.98 -15.88
C ASN A 175 4.58 -34.31 -16.19
N GLY A 176 3.64 -33.91 -15.32
CA GLY A 176 2.19 -34.13 -15.48
C GLY A 176 1.71 -35.57 -15.27
N ARG A 177 2.59 -36.51 -14.91
CA ARG A 177 2.29 -37.96 -14.88
C ARG A 177 1.76 -38.45 -13.54
N ILE A 178 2.20 -37.84 -12.44
CA ILE A 178 1.89 -38.32 -11.09
C ILE A 178 1.03 -37.28 -10.39
N LYS A 179 -0.17 -37.68 -9.96
CA LYS A 179 -1.00 -36.84 -9.09
C LYS A 179 -0.36 -36.82 -7.71
N CYS A 180 0.13 -35.67 -7.29
CA CYS A 180 0.75 -35.52 -5.98
C CYS A 180 -0.28 -35.58 -4.88
N HIS A 181 0.17 -35.92 -3.67
CA HIS A 181 -0.64 -35.77 -2.47
C HIS A 181 -1.11 -34.30 -2.31
N PRO A 182 -2.35 -34.03 -1.87
CA PRO A 182 -2.89 -32.67 -1.73
C PRO A 182 -2.06 -31.73 -0.82
N GLN A 183 -1.33 -32.32 0.13
CA GLN A 183 -0.44 -31.60 1.05
C GLN A 183 0.95 -31.30 0.46
N CYS A 184 1.23 -31.69 -0.78
CA CYS A 184 2.45 -31.30 -1.48
C CYS A 184 2.34 -29.89 -2.08
N LEU A 185 3.50 -29.25 -2.27
CA LEU A 185 3.69 -28.02 -3.02
C LEU A 185 5.00 -28.12 -3.81
N GLY A 186 5.05 -27.57 -5.03
CA GLY A 186 6.28 -27.57 -5.83
C GLY A 186 6.73 -28.96 -6.30
N GLY A 187 5.79 -29.88 -6.48
CA GLY A 187 6.00 -31.22 -7.06
C GLY A 187 6.18 -32.37 -6.05
N CYS A 188 6.22 -33.60 -6.58
CA CYS A 188 6.33 -34.86 -5.83
C CYS A 188 7.11 -35.91 -6.63
N THR A 189 7.58 -36.97 -5.95
CA THR A 189 8.15 -38.17 -6.59
C THR A 189 7.15 -39.32 -6.71
N GLY A 190 6.05 -39.27 -5.96
CA GLY A 190 4.99 -40.27 -5.95
C GLY A 190 3.70 -39.69 -5.39
N THR A 191 2.71 -40.55 -5.13
CA THR A 191 1.35 -40.15 -4.73
C THR A 191 1.21 -39.97 -3.21
N SER A 192 2.15 -40.48 -2.42
CA SER A 192 2.10 -40.43 -0.95
C SER A 192 2.48 -39.05 -0.39
N ALA A 193 1.95 -38.74 0.80
CA ALA A 193 2.31 -37.55 1.56
C ALA A 193 3.78 -37.50 2.00
N THR A 194 4.51 -38.63 1.96
CA THR A 194 5.95 -38.71 2.26
C THR A 194 6.83 -38.41 1.04
N GLU A 195 6.24 -38.31 -0.14
CA GLU A 195 6.95 -38.18 -1.42
C GLU A 195 6.86 -36.76 -2.00
N CYS A 196 6.41 -35.80 -1.19
CA CYS A 196 6.39 -34.39 -1.54
C CYS A 196 7.80 -33.79 -1.59
N LYS A 197 8.06 -32.91 -2.56
CA LYS A 197 9.30 -32.14 -2.60
C LYS A 197 9.31 -31.00 -1.57
N VAL A 198 8.19 -30.29 -1.44
CA VAL A 198 7.94 -29.28 -0.41
C VAL A 198 6.53 -29.52 0.16
N CYS A 199 6.34 -29.31 1.46
CA CYS A 199 5.01 -29.41 2.07
C CYS A 199 4.25 -28.10 1.89
N ARG A 200 2.95 -28.17 1.62
CA ARG A 200 2.10 -26.98 1.53
C ARG A 200 2.02 -26.26 2.88
N GLY A 201 1.66 -27.02 3.91
CA GLY A 201 1.56 -26.59 5.31
C GLY A 201 2.68 -27.19 6.18
N TRP A 202 2.31 -28.13 7.04
CA TRP A 202 3.18 -28.65 8.09
C TRP A 202 3.91 -29.93 7.68
N LYS A 203 5.02 -30.20 8.34
CA LYS A 203 5.83 -31.40 8.12
C LYS A 203 6.10 -32.14 9.42
N GLU A 204 5.72 -33.41 9.44
CA GLU A 204 5.97 -34.34 10.54
C GLU A 204 6.92 -35.43 10.06
N GLY A 205 8.17 -35.38 10.53
CA GLY A 205 9.23 -36.24 10.00
C GLY A 205 9.43 -36.02 8.49
N LYS A 206 9.11 -37.04 7.68
CA LYS A 206 9.14 -36.98 6.20
C LYS A 206 7.77 -36.72 5.57
N ARG A 207 6.68 -36.78 6.34
CA ARG A 207 5.29 -36.71 5.86
C ARG A 207 4.79 -35.27 5.88
N CYS A 208 4.14 -34.82 4.81
CA CYS A 208 3.40 -33.57 4.81
C CYS A 208 2.00 -33.78 5.38
N VAL A 209 1.63 -32.95 6.35
CA VAL A 209 0.41 -33.12 7.14
C VAL A 209 -0.37 -31.83 7.21
N GLU A 210 -1.69 -31.96 7.33
CA GLU A 210 -2.60 -30.83 7.51
C GLU A 210 -2.59 -30.32 8.95
N GLN A 211 -2.44 -31.23 9.92
CA GLN A 211 -2.29 -30.96 11.35
C GLN A 211 -1.26 -31.93 11.93
N CYS A 212 -0.58 -31.53 13.00
CA CYS A 212 0.34 -32.40 13.73
C CYS A 212 -0.43 -33.51 14.47
N SER A 213 0.20 -34.67 14.68
CA SER A 213 -0.37 -35.73 15.52
C SER A 213 -0.58 -35.24 16.95
N ALA A 214 -1.49 -35.86 17.70
CA ALA A 214 -1.89 -35.39 19.03
C ALA A 214 -0.74 -35.34 20.06
N ASP A 215 0.31 -36.15 19.87
CA ASP A 215 1.53 -36.19 20.69
C ASP A 215 2.61 -35.18 20.25
N ARG A 216 2.33 -34.37 19.22
CA ARG A 216 3.29 -33.44 18.61
C ARG A 216 2.80 -32.00 18.65
N LEU A 217 3.76 -31.10 18.81
CA LEU A 217 3.56 -29.67 18.84
C LEU A 217 3.98 -29.05 17.51
N LEU A 218 3.18 -28.12 17.00
CA LEU A 218 3.54 -27.32 15.84
C LEU A 218 4.58 -26.26 16.22
N TYR A 219 5.73 -26.27 15.56
CA TYR A 219 6.75 -25.23 15.65
C TYR A 219 6.73 -24.36 14.38
N ARG A 220 5.97 -23.27 14.44
CA ARG A 220 5.71 -22.35 13.31
C ARG A 220 6.94 -21.80 12.59
N PRO A 221 8.04 -21.40 13.28
CA PRO A 221 9.23 -20.88 12.60
C PRO A 221 9.82 -21.83 11.55
N THR A 222 9.61 -23.15 11.70
CA THR A 222 10.06 -24.14 10.71
C THR A 222 8.93 -24.92 10.06
N LYS A 223 7.67 -24.61 10.40
CA LYS A 223 6.46 -25.35 9.97
C LYS A 223 6.54 -26.87 10.21
N ARG A 224 7.11 -27.28 11.35
CA ARG A 224 7.31 -28.69 11.69
C ARG A 224 6.57 -29.12 12.94
N CYS A 225 6.18 -30.39 12.97
CA CYS A 225 5.69 -31.05 14.18
C CYS A 225 6.89 -31.61 14.95
N ILE A 226 7.06 -31.21 16.21
CA ILE A 226 8.14 -31.60 17.12
C ILE A 226 7.56 -32.19 18.42
N THR A 227 8.36 -32.83 19.26
CA THR A 227 7.88 -33.29 20.58
C THR A 227 7.93 -32.18 21.64
N LYS A 228 7.27 -32.42 22.79
CA LYS A 228 7.37 -31.56 23.98
C LYS A 228 8.84 -31.40 24.41
N GLU A 229 9.61 -32.48 24.44
CA GLU A 229 11.02 -32.46 24.85
C GLU A 229 11.86 -31.60 23.91
N THR A 230 11.68 -31.76 22.58
CA THR A 230 12.39 -30.94 21.59
C THR A 230 12.04 -29.45 21.69
N CYS A 231 10.83 -29.12 22.15
CA CYS A 231 10.44 -27.73 22.39
C CYS A 231 11.19 -27.15 23.59
N LEU A 232 11.24 -27.89 24.70
CA LEU A 232 11.90 -27.48 25.94
C LEU A 232 13.42 -27.36 25.78
N GLU A 233 14.07 -28.28 25.05
CA GLU A 233 15.50 -28.20 24.71
C GLU A 233 15.87 -26.91 23.94
N ARG A 234 14.88 -26.25 23.33
CA ARG A 234 15.04 -24.99 22.58
C ARG A 234 14.66 -23.77 23.41
N SER A 235 14.47 -23.93 24.72
CA SER A 235 13.90 -22.91 25.60
C SER A 235 12.54 -22.41 25.12
N GLY A 236 11.78 -23.28 24.44
CA GLY A 236 10.44 -22.97 23.95
C GLY A 236 9.38 -23.13 25.05
N LEU A 237 8.27 -22.44 24.85
CA LEU A 237 7.09 -22.46 25.69
C LEU A 237 5.96 -23.26 25.04
N LEU A 238 5.19 -23.93 25.87
CA LEU A 238 4.05 -24.74 25.48
C LEU A 238 2.80 -23.87 25.43
N TYR A 239 2.20 -23.77 24.25
CA TYR A 239 0.94 -23.07 24.06
C TYR A 239 -0.01 -23.92 23.23
N GLN A 240 -1.06 -24.45 23.88
CA GLN A 240 -2.00 -25.38 23.25
C GLN A 240 -1.23 -26.54 22.57
N ASN A 241 -1.41 -26.74 21.26
CA ASN A 241 -0.69 -27.74 20.46
C ASN A 241 0.50 -27.13 19.68
N GLU A 242 1.05 -26.01 20.16
CA GLU A 242 2.18 -25.31 19.54
C GLU A 242 3.37 -25.17 20.49
N CYS A 243 4.56 -25.13 19.90
CA CYS A 243 5.79 -24.70 20.55
C CYS A 243 6.08 -23.27 20.10
N VAL A 244 6.12 -22.33 21.04
CA VAL A 244 6.35 -20.91 20.77
C VAL A 244 7.60 -20.43 21.52
N LEU A 245 8.32 -19.45 20.99
CA LEU A 245 9.47 -18.86 21.71
C LEU A 245 9.01 -17.83 22.75
N GLU A 246 7.87 -17.19 22.49
CA GLU A 246 7.21 -16.21 23.36
C GLU A 246 5.71 -16.51 23.37
N CYS A 247 5.04 -16.22 24.49
CA CYS A 247 3.60 -16.44 24.57
C CYS A 247 2.84 -15.54 23.58
N PRO A 248 1.78 -16.06 22.94
CA PRO A 248 0.94 -15.26 22.06
C PRO A 248 0.17 -14.20 22.85
N ALA A 249 -0.37 -13.21 22.13
CA ALA A 249 -1.20 -12.16 22.73
C ALA A 249 -2.34 -12.77 23.56
N GLY A 250 -2.55 -12.22 24.75
CA GLY A 250 -3.53 -12.76 25.72
C GLY A 250 -2.98 -13.86 26.63
N TYR A 251 -1.73 -14.31 26.44
CA TYR A 251 -1.04 -15.24 27.34
C TYR A 251 0.31 -14.73 27.86
N SER A 252 0.69 -15.15 29.06
CA SER A 252 1.98 -14.85 29.70
C SER A 252 2.46 -16.05 30.53
N THR A 253 3.76 -16.12 30.79
CA THR A 253 4.35 -17.06 31.77
C THR A 253 4.42 -16.46 33.17
N THR A 254 4.22 -15.15 33.33
CA THR A 254 4.47 -14.42 34.59
C THR A 254 3.28 -13.60 35.06
N ASN A 255 2.49 -13.02 34.15
CA ASN A 255 1.33 -12.18 34.48
C ASN A 255 0.05 -13.02 34.60
N VAL A 256 0.03 -13.92 35.58
CA VAL A 256 -0.95 -15.01 35.69
C VAL A 256 -1.40 -15.14 37.14
N ASP A 257 -2.61 -15.66 37.34
CA ASP A 257 -3.08 -16.02 38.68
C ASP A 257 -2.19 -17.13 39.25
N GLN A 258 -1.50 -16.85 40.36
CA GLN A 258 -0.52 -17.76 40.96
C GLN A 258 -1.16 -19.08 41.44
N GLU A 259 -2.47 -19.10 41.70
CA GLU A 259 -3.19 -20.32 42.07
C GLU A 259 -3.44 -21.27 40.88
N GLN A 260 -3.32 -20.78 39.63
CA GLN A 260 -3.61 -21.54 38.40
C GLN A 260 -2.37 -21.92 37.58
N ALA A 261 -1.20 -21.37 37.92
CA ALA A 261 0.03 -21.53 37.15
C ALA A 261 1.04 -22.45 37.84
N ASP A 262 1.45 -23.51 37.14
CA ASP A 262 2.64 -24.28 37.46
C ASP A 262 3.80 -23.78 36.60
N PHE A 263 4.64 -22.93 37.19
CA PHE A 263 5.78 -22.32 36.50
C PHE A 263 6.85 -23.34 36.08
N SER A 264 6.81 -24.58 36.58
CA SER A 264 7.73 -25.64 36.17
C SER A 264 7.40 -26.21 34.77
N ASP A 265 6.17 -26.03 34.30
CA ASP A 265 5.64 -26.70 33.11
C ASP A 265 5.90 -25.92 31.79
N HIS A 266 6.64 -24.80 31.85
CA HIS A 266 7.04 -23.95 30.72
C HIS A 266 5.86 -23.62 29.79
N LYS A 267 4.69 -23.36 30.37
CA LYS A 267 3.42 -23.19 29.66
C LYS A 267 2.97 -21.73 29.66
N CYS A 268 2.31 -21.34 28.58
CA CYS A 268 1.64 -20.05 28.47
C CYS A 268 0.24 -20.10 29.08
N TYR A 269 -0.05 -19.22 30.03
CA TYR A 269 -1.35 -19.12 30.70
C TYR A 269 -2.06 -17.82 30.32
N PRO A 270 -3.41 -17.78 30.31
CA PRO A 270 -4.15 -16.57 29.99
C PRO A 270 -3.84 -15.48 31.02
N CYS A 271 -3.64 -14.25 30.56
CA CYS A 271 -3.41 -13.13 31.47
C CYS A 271 -4.68 -12.79 32.25
N LEU A 272 -4.50 -12.33 33.50
CA LEU A 272 -5.59 -11.87 34.37
C LEU A 272 -6.44 -10.75 33.73
N TYR A 273 -5.81 -9.83 32.97
CA TYR A 273 -6.48 -8.71 32.30
C TYR A 273 -6.02 -8.52 30.85
N ARG A 274 -4.81 -7.96 30.63
CA ARG A 274 -4.17 -7.79 29.32
C ARG A 274 -2.70 -8.16 29.44
N CYS A 275 -2.14 -8.82 28.43
CA CYS A 275 -0.72 -9.19 28.49
C CYS A 275 0.14 -8.04 28.00
N PRO A 276 1.06 -7.53 28.83
CA PRO A 276 2.05 -6.59 28.35
C PRO A 276 2.98 -7.32 27.38
N LYS A 277 3.00 -6.90 26.12
CA LYS A 277 4.04 -7.30 25.17
C LYS A 277 5.01 -6.15 25.05
N VAL A 278 6.20 -6.35 25.62
CA VAL A 278 7.29 -5.38 25.58
C VAL A 278 8.07 -5.58 24.30
N CYS A 279 8.19 -4.53 23.50
CA CYS A 279 8.92 -4.53 22.23
C CYS A 279 9.99 -3.45 22.27
N ASP A 280 11.12 -3.68 21.62
CA ASP A 280 12.20 -2.69 21.57
C ASP A 280 11.77 -1.43 20.79
N GLY A 281 12.40 -0.29 21.13
CA GLY A 281 12.26 0.94 20.36
C GLY A 281 12.64 0.76 18.88
N THR A 282 11.91 1.40 17.98
CA THR A 282 12.09 1.25 16.53
C THR A 282 11.74 2.53 15.78
N GLU A 283 12.30 2.67 14.57
CA GLU A 283 11.85 3.63 13.56
C GLU A 283 10.91 2.91 12.57
N ILE A 284 9.72 3.45 12.35
CA ILE A 284 8.73 3.00 11.37
C ILE A 284 8.94 3.80 10.09
N MET A 285 9.57 3.18 9.09
CA MET A 285 9.79 3.76 7.76
C MET A 285 8.87 3.15 6.69
N TYR A 286 8.49 1.88 6.88
CA TYR A 286 7.67 1.07 5.98
C TYR A 286 6.56 0.34 6.76
N LEU A 287 5.53 -0.14 6.05
CA LEU A 287 4.45 -0.91 6.68
C LEU A 287 4.92 -2.21 7.35
N ALA A 288 5.95 -2.86 6.80
CA ALA A 288 6.56 -4.02 7.44
C ALA A 288 7.16 -3.71 8.81
N ASP A 289 7.62 -2.49 9.07
CA ASP A 289 8.13 -2.10 10.39
C ASP A 289 6.98 -2.04 11.41
N ALA A 290 5.81 -1.53 11.00
CA ALA A 290 4.61 -1.52 11.82
C ALA A 290 4.06 -2.93 12.09
N ASP A 291 4.14 -3.85 11.10
CA ASP A 291 3.71 -5.25 11.27
C ASP A 291 4.56 -5.99 12.33
N ARG A 292 5.85 -5.63 12.49
CA ARG A 292 6.70 -6.15 13.58
C ARG A 292 6.23 -5.70 14.96
N MET A 293 5.59 -4.55 15.04
CA MET A 293 5.05 -3.99 16.28
C MET A 293 3.64 -4.50 16.63
N ARG A 294 3.05 -5.36 15.78
CA ARG A 294 1.71 -5.89 16.01
C ARG A 294 1.61 -6.56 17.38
N GLY A 295 0.60 -6.18 18.15
CA GLY A 295 0.34 -6.66 19.51
C GLY A 295 1.27 -6.12 20.58
N CYS A 296 2.23 -5.24 20.26
CA CYS A 296 3.09 -4.59 21.26
C CYS A 296 2.27 -3.59 22.06
N THR A 297 2.30 -3.68 23.39
CA THR A 297 1.62 -2.74 24.28
C THR A 297 2.58 -1.74 24.91
N ILE A 298 3.83 -2.15 25.14
CA ILE A 298 4.88 -1.31 25.73
C ILE A 298 6.06 -1.26 24.77
N VAL A 299 6.49 -0.04 24.42
CA VAL A 299 7.73 0.18 23.66
C VAL A 299 8.86 0.51 24.64
N ASN A 300 9.81 -0.41 24.80
CA ASN A 300 11.01 -0.24 25.60
C ASN A 300 12.07 0.52 24.78
N GLY A 301 11.94 1.84 24.75
CA GLY A 301 12.79 2.76 24.02
C GLY A 301 11.96 3.82 23.28
N THR A 302 12.53 4.41 22.24
CA THR A 302 11.86 5.46 21.45
C THR A 302 11.06 4.87 20.28
N LEU A 303 9.96 5.52 19.91
CA LEU A 303 9.18 5.19 18.71
C LEU A 303 9.25 6.36 17.73
N HIS A 304 9.95 6.16 16.61
CA HIS A 304 10.08 7.17 15.56
C HIS A 304 9.22 6.76 14.36
N ILE A 305 8.51 7.70 13.75
CA ILE A 305 7.68 7.48 12.58
C ILE A 305 8.14 8.43 11.49
N ARG A 306 8.74 7.86 10.44
CA ARG A 306 9.27 8.57 9.28
C ARG A 306 8.92 7.80 8.01
N LEU A 307 7.63 7.78 7.69
CA LEU A 307 7.09 6.98 6.62
C LEU A 307 7.59 7.49 5.25
N LYS A 308 8.26 6.60 4.50
CA LYS A 308 8.87 6.93 3.20
C LYS A 308 8.03 6.51 1.99
N GLU A 309 6.97 5.74 2.19
CA GLU A 309 6.13 5.19 1.13
C GLU A 309 4.65 5.51 1.34
N ASP A 310 3.90 5.57 0.24
CA ASP A 310 2.44 5.71 0.24
C ASP A 310 1.76 4.32 0.19
N HIS A 311 0.53 4.23 0.68
CA HIS A 311 -0.26 3.00 0.63
C HIS A 311 -1.76 3.29 0.50
N PRO A 312 -2.52 2.56 -0.36
CA PRO A 312 -3.96 2.79 -0.53
C PRO A 312 -4.79 2.70 0.76
N ASN A 313 -4.37 1.86 1.70
CA ASN A 313 -5.00 1.66 3.01
C ASN A 313 -4.05 2.03 4.16
N LEU A 314 -3.24 3.08 3.98
CA LEU A 314 -2.13 3.39 4.88
C LEU A 314 -2.54 3.47 6.36
N VAL A 315 -3.59 4.22 6.67
CA VAL A 315 -4.04 4.44 8.06
C VAL A 315 -4.49 3.12 8.70
N ASP A 316 -5.20 2.27 7.96
CA ASP A 316 -5.67 0.99 8.46
C ASP A 316 -4.53 0.00 8.69
N GLU A 317 -3.54 -0.04 7.78
CA GLU A 317 -2.36 -0.90 7.96
C GLU A 317 -1.50 -0.44 9.15
N LEU A 318 -1.30 0.88 9.31
CA LEU A 318 -0.61 1.43 10.48
C LEU A 318 -1.40 1.13 11.76
N ARG A 319 -2.73 1.23 11.74
CA ARG A 319 -3.59 0.90 12.89
C ARG A 319 -3.47 -0.59 13.23
N ASN A 320 -3.46 -1.47 12.24
CA ASN A 320 -3.27 -2.91 12.45
C ASN A 320 -1.90 -3.29 13.02
N GLY A 321 -0.89 -2.42 12.87
CA GLY A 321 0.45 -2.61 13.41
C GLY A 321 0.69 -1.95 14.77
N LEU A 322 0.12 -0.76 15.00
CA LEU A 322 0.51 0.13 16.11
C LEU A 322 -0.63 0.46 17.09
N SER A 323 -1.87 0.03 16.82
CA SER A 323 -3.01 0.41 17.67
C SER A 323 -2.94 -0.15 19.08
N ASP A 324 -2.30 -1.30 19.28
CA ASP A 324 -2.17 -1.94 20.59
C ASP A 324 -1.17 -1.24 21.52
N VAL A 325 -0.33 -0.33 20.99
CA VAL A 325 0.67 0.40 21.79
C VAL A 325 -0.04 1.32 22.78
N GLU A 326 0.23 1.12 24.06
CA GLU A 326 -0.32 1.86 25.20
C GLU A 326 0.73 2.77 25.83
N GLU A 327 1.98 2.32 25.91
CA GLU A 327 3.06 3.03 26.59
C GLU A 327 4.34 3.08 25.77
N ILE A 328 5.03 4.21 25.78
CA ILE A 328 6.35 4.40 25.18
C ILE A 328 7.32 4.88 26.25
N MET A 329 8.34 4.07 26.55
CA MET A 329 9.33 4.41 27.60
C MET A 329 10.20 5.62 27.22
N GLY A 330 10.57 5.74 25.95
CA GLY A 330 11.34 6.86 25.42
C GLY A 330 10.46 8.02 24.94
N ASN A 331 10.77 8.56 23.76
CA ASN A 331 9.99 9.61 23.09
C ASN A 331 9.23 9.07 21.86
N LEU A 332 8.16 9.77 21.50
CA LEU A 332 7.43 9.62 20.24
C LEU A 332 7.82 10.75 19.29
N LYS A 333 8.35 10.40 18.12
CA LYS A 333 8.77 11.36 17.09
C LYS A 333 8.10 11.05 15.77
N VAL A 334 7.22 11.91 15.28
CA VAL A 334 6.59 11.80 13.96
C VAL A 334 7.09 12.91 13.05
N PHE A 335 7.92 12.56 12.07
CA PHE A 335 8.62 13.58 11.29
C PHE A 335 8.83 13.19 9.85
N ARG A 336 8.90 14.19 8.96
CA ARG A 336 9.18 14.02 7.52
C ARG A 336 8.31 12.93 6.88
N SER A 337 7.10 12.73 7.40
CA SER A 337 6.16 11.73 6.92
C SER A 337 5.18 12.41 5.99
N THR A 338 5.39 12.25 4.69
CA THR A 338 4.60 12.95 3.68
C THR A 338 3.17 12.45 3.62
N PHE A 339 2.93 11.16 3.80
CA PHE A 339 1.66 10.51 3.45
C PHE A 339 0.66 10.39 4.61
N ILE A 340 1.06 10.69 5.85
CA ILE A 340 0.22 10.47 7.03
C ILE A 340 -0.78 11.63 7.19
N PRO A 341 -2.11 11.37 7.16
CA PRO A 341 -3.12 12.42 7.33
C PRO A 341 -3.50 12.67 8.81
N SER A 342 -3.31 11.67 9.69
CA SER A 342 -3.58 11.76 11.13
C SER A 342 -2.79 10.74 11.94
N LEU A 343 -2.70 10.92 13.27
CA LEU A 343 -2.07 9.97 14.22
C LEU A 343 -3.06 8.98 14.85
N GLU A 344 -4.29 8.89 14.34
CA GLU A 344 -5.36 8.02 14.87
C GLU A 344 -5.06 6.51 14.83
N PHE A 345 -3.98 6.10 14.18
CA PHE A 345 -3.51 4.72 14.20
C PHE A 345 -2.85 4.34 15.54
N LEU A 346 -2.36 5.32 16.32
CA LEU A 346 -1.92 5.13 17.71
C LEU A 346 -3.13 5.27 18.65
N ALA A 347 -4.10 4.38 18.49
CA ALA A 347 -5.41 4.49 19.14
C ALA A 347 -5.33 4.36 20.67
N ASN A 348 -4.57 3.38 21.17
CA ASN A 348 -4.52 3.07 22.60
C ASN A 348 -3.37 3.77 23.36
N LEU A 349 -2.54 4.58 22.69
CA LEU A 349 -1.37 5.21 23.31
C LEU A 349 -1.80 6.15 24.44
N GLN A 350 -1.46 5.83 25.68
CA GLN A 350 -1.86 6.57 26.88
C GLN A 350 -0.70 7.30 27.55
N ILE A 351 0.51 6.73 27.54
CA ILE A 351 1.64 7.27 28.30
C ILE A 351 2.91 7.34 27.44
N ILE A 352 3.62 8.46 27.52
CA ILE A 352 4.97 8.61 27.00
C ILE A 352 5.88 9.01 28.17
N HIS A 353 6.72 8.09 28.61
CA HIS A 353 7.50 8.27 29.84
C HIS A 353 8.66 9.27 29.66
N GLY A 354 9.24 9.35 28.47
CA GLY A 354 10.34 10.28 28.19
C GLY A 354 11.60 9.97 29.00
N VAL A 355 11.90 8.70 29.30
CA VAL A 355 13.06 8.30 30.12
C VAL A 355 14.39 8.79 29.53
N ASP A 356 14.48 8.87 28.21
CA ASP A 356 15.67 9.34 27.49
C ASP A 356 15.77 10.88 27.40
N VAL A 357 14.82 11.63 27.98
CA VAL A 357 14.81 13.11 27.96
C VAL A 357 15.88 13.64 28.92
N ASN A 358 16.96 14.18 28.34
CA ASN A 358 18.09 14.81 29.02
C ASN A 358 18.29 16.25 28.50
N GLU A 359 19.31 16.98 28.97
CA GLU A 359 19.51 18.42 28.70
C GLU A 359 19.47 18.81 27.20
N ASN A 360 19.78 17.86 26.31
CA ASN A 360 19.78 18.04 24.85
C ASN A 360 18.50 17.59 24.12
N ALA A 361 17.59 16.85 24.78
CA ALA A 361 16.39 16.27 24.19
C ALA A 361 15.14 16.57 25.04
N LYS A 362 14.75 17.85 25.09
CA LYS A 362 13.70 18.38 25.99
C LYS A 362 12.27 17.90 25.71
N PHE A 363 12.05 17.07 24.69
CA PHE A 363 10.73 16.75 24.17
C PHE A 363 10.47 15.25 24.17
N SER A 364 9.35 14.84 24.75
CA SER A 364 8.85 13.46 24.69
C SER A 364 7.90 13.24 23.52
N LEU A 365 7.26 14.30 23.02
CA LEU A 365 6.43 14.25 21.82
C LEU A 365 6.92 15.28 20.79
N MET A 366 7.35 14.81 19.62
CA MET A 366 7.84 15.66 18.55
C MET A 366 7.09 15.40 17.24
N VAL A 367 6.48 16.42 16.65
CA VAL A 367 5.72 16.31 15.39
C VAL A 367 6.13 17.42 14.45
N TYR A 368 6.91 17.13 13.41
CA TYR A 368 7.41 18.18 12.51
C TYR A 368 7.68 17.77 11.07
N GLU A 369 7.62 18.73 10.14
CA GLU A 369 7.85 18.51 8.70
C GLU A 369 6.94 17.43 8.08
N ASN A 370 5.74 17.24 8.62
CA ASN A 370 4.75 16.30 8.06
C ASN A 370 3.86 17.04 7.07
N SER A 371 4.04 16.72 5.79
CA SER A 371 3.42 17.50 4.71
C SER A 371 1.90 17.38 4.67
N ASN A 372 1.34 16.19 4.83
CA ASN A 372 -0.12 15.99 4.69
C ASN A 372 -0.85 15.79 6.03
N LEU A 373 -0.17 15.97 7.17
CA LEU A 373 -0.79 15.79 8.48
C LEU A 373 -1.79 16.91 8.75
N GLN A 374 -3.07 16.56 8.90
CA GLN A 374 -4.18 17.50 9.10
C GLN A 374 -4.74 17.46 10.52
N ARG A 375 -4.73 16.26 11.14
CA ARG A 375 -5.30 16.01 12.48
C ARG A 375 -4.32 15.21 13.32
N LEU A 376 -4.46 15.28 14.65
CA LEU A 376 -3.68 14.43 15.55
C LEU A 376 -4.46 13.17 15.89
N TRP A 377 -5.43 13.27 16.79
CA TRP A 377 -6.38 12.20 17.10
C TRP A 377 -7.81 12.69 16.90
N ASN A 378 -8.76 11.76 16.82
CA ASN A 378 -10.15 12.08 17.08
C ASN A 378 -10.32 12.32 18.60
N PHE A 379 -10.36 13.58 19.01
CA PHE A 379 -10.49 13.97 20.41
C PHE A 379 -11.87 13.68 21.03
N GLU A 380 -12.86 13.24 20.24
CA GLU A 380 -14.10 12.66 20.79
C GLU A 380 -13.84 11.26 21.39
N GLN A 381 -12.85 10.54 20.87
CA GLN A 381 -12.47 9.19 21.31
C GLN A 381 -11.23 9.21 22.20
N LYS A 382 -10.24 10.03 21.85
CA LYS A 382 -8.99 10.19 22.59
C LYS A 382 -9.18 11.23 23.69
N THR A 383 -9.40 10.76 24.91
CA THR A 383 -9.76 11.62 26.05
C THR A 383 -8.61 11.95 26.98
N ASN A 384 -7.53 11.16 26.98
CA ASN A 384 -6.37 11.36 27.86
C ASN A 384 -5.06 10.93 27.19
N LEU A 385 -3.98 11.62 27.50
CA LEU A 385 -2.58 11.27 27.21
C LEU A 385 -1.74 11.78 28.38
N ARG A 386 -0.69 11.08 28.79
CA ARG A 386 0.21 11.53 29.85
C ARG A 386 1.64 11.56 29.35
N LEU A 387 2.37 12.63 29.65
CA LEU A 387 3.82 12.70 29.43
C LEU A 387 4.50 12.84 30.79
N ASP A 388 5.30 11.85 31.19
CA ASP A 388 5.98 11.91 32.50
C ASP A 388 7.15 12.89 32.49
N ASN A 389 7.94 12.91 31.42
CA ASN A 389 9.06 13.81 31.23
C ASN A 389 9.05 14.46 29.84
N GLY A 390 9.60 15.66 29.73
CA GLY A 390 9.72 16.40 28.47
C GLY A 390 8.41 17.06 28.02
N GLY A 391 8.55 18.05 27.13
CA GLY A 391 7.43 18.80 26.54
C GLY A 391 7.11 18.36 25.12
N MET A 392 6.32 19.18 24.43
CA MET A 392 5.92 18.96 23.05
C MET A 392 6.70 19.85 22.07
N TYR A 393 7.08 19.32 20.91
CA TYR A 393 7.67 20.06 19.79
C TYR A 393 6.80 19.97 18.53
N PHE A 394 6.36 21.11 18.00
CA PHE A 394 5.54 21.19 16.79
C PHE A 394 6.04 22.27 15.83
N ALA A 395 6.45 21.89 14.62
CA ALA A 395 6.91 22.83 13.60
C ALA A 395 6.72 22.31 12.16
N ASN A 396 6.52 23.21 11.19
CA ASN A 396 6.48 22.90 9.76
C ASN A 396 5.45 21.84 9.35
N ASN A 397 4.32 21.74 10.03
CA ASN A 397 3.21 20.87 9.63
C ASN A 397 2.18 21.71 8.85
N LYS A 398 2.38 21.83 7.54
CA LYS A 398 1.67 22.81 6.68
C LYS A 398 0.14 22.73 6.71
N LEU A 399 -0.46 21.56 6.98
CA LEU A 399 -1.92 21.38 7.06
C LEU A 399 -2.44 21.18 8.50
N LEU A 400 -1.57 21.05 9.51
CA LEU A 400 -2.01 20.78 10.88
C LEU A 400 -2.38 22.08 11.59
N CYS A 401 -3.67 22.28 11.82
CA CYS A 401 -4.14 23.50 12.48
C CYS A 401 -3.75 23.58 13.96
N GLY A 402 -3.34 24.78 14.40
CA GLY A 402 -2.99 25.03 15.80
C GLY A 402 -4.10 24.69 16.81
N ALA A 403 -5.37 24.69 16.40
CA ALA A 403 -6.48 24.24 17.25
C ALA A 403 -6.34 22.76 17.68
N GLN A 404 -5.82 21.88 16.80
CA GLN A 404 -5.55 20.48 17.13
C GLN A 404 -4.47 20.37 18.21
N ILE A 405 -3.41 21.18 18.11
CA ILE A 405 -2.33 21.22 19.09
C ILE A 405 -2.86 21.74 20.44
N LYS A 406 -3.68 22.80 20.43
CA LYS A 406 -4.32 23.33 21.65
C LYS A 406 -5.23 22.31 22.33
N LEU A 407 -5.99 21.53 21.56
CA LEU A 407 -6.82 20.45 22.09
C LEU A 407 -5.96 19.35 22.72
N LEU A 408 -4.89 18.92 22.04
CA LEU A 408 -3.94 17.96 22.58
C LEU A 408 -3.38 18.43 23.93
N ARG A 409 -2.89 19.66 24.01
CA ARG A 409 -2.33 20.23 25.26
C ARG A 409 -3.34 20.25 26.41
N ARG A 410 -4.64 20.38 26.12
CA ARG A 410 -5.71 20.39 27.12
C ARG A 410 -6.00 19.00 27.68
N ILE A 411 -5.98 17.98 26.82
CA ILE A 411 -6.28 16.59 27.22
C ILE A 411 -5.06 15.84 27.75
N THR A 412 -3.87 16.43 27.63
CA THR A 412 -2.62 15.79 28.03
C THR A 412 -2.24 16.22 29.44
N ASP A 413 -1.95 15.26 30.31
CA ASP A 413 -1.36 15.49 31.63
C ASP A 413 0.18 15.53 31.51
N TYR A 414 0.76 16.73 31.63
CA TYR A 414 2.20 16.95 31.48
C TYR A 414 2.64 18.36 31.94
N ASN A 415 3.95 18.55 32.09
CA ASN A 415 4.54 19.88 32.30
C ASN A 415 4.78 20.61 30.96
N ASN A 416 4.03 21.69 30.73
CA ASN A 416 4.08 22.45 29.49
C ASN A 416 5.18 23.52 29.41
N ALA A 417 6.00 23.71 30.45
CA ALA A 417 7.02 24.74 30.49
C ALA A 417 8.14 24.54 29.45
N SER A 418 8.35 23.28 29.03
CA SER A 418 9.36 22.89 28.04
C SER A 418 8.81 22.84 26.60
N ASP A 419 7.54 23.19 26.36
CA ASP A 419 6.95 23.21 25.02
C ASP A 419 7.68 24.15 24.07
N THR A 420 7.85 23.72 22.82
CA THR A 420 8.33 24.57 21.71
C THR A 420 7.44 24.37 20.50
N ILE A 421 6.48 25.28 20.32
CA ILE A 421 5.47 25.21 19.26
C ILE A 421 5.61 26.46 18.38
N ASP A 422 6.02 26.26 17.13
CA ASP A 422 6.04 27.31 16.11
C ASP A 422 4.65 27.43 15.48
N TRP A 423 3.79 28.25 16.08
CA TRP A 423 2.41 28.45 15.66
C TRP A 423 2.27 28.94 14.21
N SER A 424 3.23 29.72 13.69
CA SER A 424 3.21 30.23 12.32
C SER A 424 3.51 29.17 11.27
N SER A 425 4.34 28.18 11.61
CA SER A 425 4.72 27.09 10.69
C SER A 425 3.71 25.94 10.64
N ASN A 426 2.69 25.94 11.50
CA ASN A 426 1.68 24.88 11.59
C ASN A 426 0.34 25.37 11.02
N GLY A 427 -0.18 24.68 10.00
CA GLY A 427 -1.49 24.98 9.41
C GLY A 427 -1.50 26.13 8.40
N TYR A 428 -0.36 26.70 8.02
CA TYR A 428 -0.29 27.86 7.10
C TYR A 428 -0.82 27.58 5.68
N MET A 429 -0.90 26.31 5.25
CA MET A 429 -1.51 25.91 3.96
C MET A 429 -2.97 25.43 4.10
N GLN A 430 -3.58 25.54 5.28
CA GLN A 430 -4.99 25.21 5.53
C GLN A 430 -5.71 26.38 6.23
N ALA A 431 -6.99 26.59 5.90
CA ALA A 431 -7.79 27.57 6.62
C ALA A 431 -8.14 27.02 8.00
N CYS A 432 -7.44 27.47 9.04
CA CYS A 432 -7.58 26.91 10.39
C CYS A 432 -8.62 27.61 11.26
N ASN A 433 -8.87 28.89 10.98
CA ASN A 433 -9.87 29.71 11.64
C ASN A 433 -10.96 30.09 10.65
N VAL A 434 -11.80 29.11 10.30
CA VAL A 434 -12.86 29.30 9.30
C VAL A 434 -14.05 30.01 9.92
N GLN A 435 -14.42 31.15 9.34
CA GLN A 435 -15.71 31.79 9.59
C GLN A 435 -16.65 31.43 8.43
N THR A 436 -17.60 30.56 8.74
CA THR A 436 -18.49 30.01 7.71
C THR A 436 -19.53 31.02 7.26
N PHE A 437 -19.75 31.09 5.95
CA PHE A 437 -20.87 31.81 5.34
C PHE A 437 -21.60 30.90 4.35
N HIS A 438 -22.83 31.26 3.98
CA HIS A 438 -23.65 30.42 3.12
C HIS A 438 -23.52 30.79 1.64
N VAL A 439 -23.37 29.77 0.80
CA VAL A 439 -23.48 29.87 -0.65
C VAL A 439 -24.71 29.12 -1.14
N ARG A 440 -25.43 29.72 -2.09
CA ARG A 440 -26.49 29.04 -2.85
C ARG A 440 -26.14 28.99 -4.32
N ALA A 441 -26.58 27.94 -5.01
CA ALA A 441 -26.40 27.79 -6.45
C ALA A 441 -27.76 27.80 -7.16
N SER A 442 -27.83 28.46 -8.31
CA SER A 442 -28.98 28.40 -9.22
C SER A 442 -28.52 27.88 -10.58
N VAL A 443 -29.19 26.83 -11.07
CA VAL A 443 -28.88 26.23 -12.36
C VAL A 443 -29.61 27.01 -13.44
N LEU A 444 -28.87 27.62 -14.37
CA LEU A 444 -29.43 28.44 -15.45
C LEU A 444 -29.64 27.65 -16.74
N SER A 445 -28.73 26.71 -17.04
CA SER A 445 -28.82 25.87 -18.23
C SER A 445 -28.02 24.58 -18.06
N SER A 446 -27.92 23.78 -19.13
CA SER A 446 -27.04 22.61 -19.16
C SER A 446 -25.55 22.94 -19.01
N ARG A 447 -25.15 24.20 -19.20
CA ARG A 447 -23.74 24.63 -19.21
C ARG A 447 -23.42 25.80 -18.30
N ASN A 448 -24.43 26.39 -17.66
CA ASN A 448 -24.28 27.59 -16.83
C ASN A 448 -25.01 27.42 -15.49
N ALA A 449 -24.40 27.94 -14.43
CA ALA A 449 -25.00 28.08 -13.10
C ALA A 449 -24.50 29.37 -12.46
N THR A 450 -25.24 29.96 -11.54
CA THR A 450 -24.81 31.13 -10.77
C THR A 450 -24.69 30.76 -9.30
N LEU A 451 -23.56 31.12 -8.71
CA LEU A 451 -23.33 31.05 -7.26
C LEU A 451 -23.68 32.40 -6.64
N TYR A 452 -24.34 32.38 -5.49
CA TYR A 452 -24.69 33.57 -4.73
C TYR A 452 -24.21 33.46 -3.29
N TRP A 453 -23.62 34.53 -2.78
CA TRP A 453 -23.24 34.68 -1.36
C TRP A 453 -23.41 36.15 -0.93
N ARG A 454 -23.45 36.42 0.38
CA ARG A 454 -23.63 37.79 0.87
C ARG A 454 -22.43 38.68 0.51
N ASN A 455 -22.72 39.95 0.22
CA ASN A 455 -21.70 40.93 -0.16
C ASN A 455 -20.74 41.30 0.98
N GLU A 456 -21.22 41.24 2.22
CA GLU A 456 -20.43 41.41 3.44
C GLU A 456 -20.57 40.17 4.33
N PRO A 457 -19.79 39.11 4.10
CA PRO A 457 -19.68 38.06 5.10
C PRO A 457 -19.08 38.72 6.36
N ASN A 458 -19.71 38.54 7.52
CA ASN A 458 -19.30 39.10 8.82
C ASN A 458 -17.95 38.51 9.28
N ILE A 459 -16.87 38.78 8.55
CA ILE A 459 -15.56 38.22 8.81
C ILE A 459 -14.77 39.22 9.63
N LYS A 460 -14.46 38.85 10.87
CA LYS A 460 -13.71 39.72 11.80
C LYS A 460 -12.23 39.72 11.44
N THR A 461 -11.82 40.51 10.45
CA THR A 461 -10.42 40.61 10.01
C THR A 461 -10.00 42.07 9.83
N HIS A 462 -8.71 42.34 10.08
CA HIS A 462 -8.08 43.63 9.81
C HIS A 462 -7.58 43.74 8.37
N HIS A 463 -7.56 42.63 7.62
CA HIS A 463 -7.11 42.59 6.24
C HIS A 463 -8.19 43.08 5.27
N ARG A 464 -7.77 43.86 4.26
CA ARG A 464 -8.65 44.35 3.20
C ARG A 464 -8.99 43.22 2.22
N LEU A 465 -10.27 42.92 2.08
CA LEU A 465 -10.80 41.95 1.12
C LEU A 465 -10.58 42.45 -0.31
N THR A 466 -10.01 41.60 -1.17
CA THR A 466 -9.70 41.91 -2.58
C THR A 466 -10.58 41.11 -3.54
N GLY A 467 -11.11 39.97 -3.09
CA GLY A 467 -11.99 39.13 -3.89
C GLY A 467 -12.26 37.80 -3.22
N TYR A 468 -12.64 36.81 -4.03
CA TYR A 468 -12.98 35.48 -3.60
C TYR A 468 -12.32 34.43 -4.49
N LEU A 469 -11.91 33.32 -3.91
CA LEU A 469 -11.52 32.10 -4.61
C LEU A 469 -12.74 31.18 -4.69
N VAL A 470 -13.20 30.90 -5.91
CA VAL A 470 -14.29 29.97 -6.18
C VAL A 470 -13.68 28.62 -6.55
N HIS A 471 -13.97 27.59 -5.77
CA HIS A 471 -13.48 26.23 -5.97
C HIS A 471 -14.63 25.33 -6.38
N CYS A 472 -14.47 24.58 -7.48
CA CYS A 472 -15.48 23.63 -7.95
C CYS A 472 -14.85 22.31 -8.41
N ILE A 473 -15.53 21.21 -8.11
CA ILE A 473 -15.15 19.85 -8.54
C ILE A 473 -16.35 19.11 -9.11
N ARG A 474 -16.10 18.16 -10.02
CA ARG A 474 -17.11 17.23 -10.53
C ARG A 474 -17.12 16.02 -9.60
N THR A 475 -18.26 15.72 -8.98
CA THR A 475 -18.34 14.63 -8.00
C THR A 475 -19.76 14.08 -7.89
N GLU A 476 -19.86 12.75 -7.82
CA GLU A 476 -21.13 12.05 -7.54
C GLU A 476 -21.33 11.78 -6.04
N VAL A 477 -20.27 11.88 -5.24
CA VAL A 477 -20.29 11.80 -3.77
C VAL A 477 -20.07 13.17 -3.14
N ASP A 478 -20.50 13.35 -1.90
CA ASP A 478 -20.15 14.54 -1.12
C ASP A 478 -18.66 14.54 -0.79
N ARG A 479 -18.11 15.75 -0.72
CA ARG A 479 -16.66 16.01 -0.69
C ARG A 479 -16.37 17.15 0.26
N SER A 480 -15.28 17.02 1.01
CA SER A 480 -14.82 18.07 1.90
C SER A 480 -13.88 19.07 1.18
N PRO A 481 -13.95 20.39 1.47
CA PRO A 481 -13.00 21.39 0.97
C PRO A 481 -11.51 21.11 1.26
N TYR A 482 -11.23 20.16 2.15
CA TYR A 482 -9.89 19.78 2.61
C TYR A 482 -9.33 18.54 1.87
N GLU A 483 -10.14 17.86 1.05
CA GLU A 483 -9.71 16.74 0.20
C GLU A 483 -9.08 17.25 -1.11
N ASP A 484 -8.14 16.48 -1.69
CA ASP A 484 -7.67 16.63 -3.08
C ASP A 484 -7.11 18.04 -3.46
N ARG A 485 -6.43 18.72 -2.53
CA ARG A 485 -5.81 20.06 -2.71
C ARG A 485 -4.49 20.05 -3.49
N GLU A 486 -4.30 19.13 -4.42
CA GLU A 486 -3.15 19.18 -5.33
C GLU A 486 -3.28 20.37 -6.29
N LEU A 487 -2.44 21.39 -6.09
CA LEU A 487 -2.47 22.67 -6.81
C LEU A 487 -2.27 22.57 -8.33
N CYS A 488 -1.98 21.38 -8.88
CA CYS A 488 -1.79 21.12 -10.31
C CYS A 488 -2.50 19.86 -10.85
N SER A 489 -3.49 19.32 -10.13
CA SER A 489 -4.19 18.10 -10.58
C SER A 489 -5.24 18.40 -11.65
N LYS A 490 -5.22 17.61 -12.75
CA LYS A 490 -6.30 17.63 -13.77
C LYS A 490 -7.66 17.14 -13.21
N PHE A 491 -7.66 16.48 -12.06
CA PHE A 491 -8.82 15.85 -11.43
C PHE A 491 -9.24 16.50 -10.11
N GLY A 492 -8.41 17.39 -9.54
CA GLY A 492 -8.69 18.11 -8.30
C GLY A 492 -9.61 19.33 -8.47
N TRP A 493 -9.65 20.17 -7.43
CA TRP A 493 -10.44 21.39 -7.40
C TRP A 493 -10.04 22.36 -8.53
N LYS A 494 -11.03 22.81 -9.29
CA LYS A 494 -10.85 23.94 -10.20
C LYS A 494 -11.08 25.23 -9.42
N SER A 495 -9.98 25.91 -9.14
CA SER A 495 -9.95 27.17 -8.39
C SER A 495 -9.90 28.35 -9.35
N ARG A 496 -10.72 29.38 -9.11
CA ARG A 496 -10.66 30.64 -9.85
C ARG A 496 -10.71 31.82 -8.91
N LEU A 497 -9.72 32.70 -9.02
CA LEU A 497 -9.75 34.01 -8.37
C LEU A 497 -10.77 34.90 -9.08
N VAL A 498 -11.69 35.45 -8.30
CA VAL A 498 -12.74 36.36 -8.72
C VAL A 498 -12.53 37.67 -7.95
N PRO A 499 -12.02 38.74 -8.60
CA PRO A 499 -11.90 40.04 -7.95
C PRO A 499 -13.30 40.60 -7.64
N LEU A 500 -13.39 41.56 -6.72
CA LEU A 500 -14.68 42.19 -6.34
C LEU A 500 -15.40 42.85 -7.52
N GLU A 501 -14.68 43.31 -8.54
CA GLU A 501 -15.26 43.85 -9.79
C GLU A 501 -15.85 42.76 -10.69
N GLY A 502 -15.47 41.50 -10.48
CA GLY A 502 -15.86 40.34 -11.28
C GLY A 502 -17.15 39.65 -10.83
N VAL A 503 -17.82 40.18 -9.80
CA VAL A 503 -19.13 39.71 -9.31
C VAL A 503 -20.20 40.75 -9.59
N SER A 504 -21.41 40.30 -9.94
CA SER A 504 -22.57 41.19 -10.04
C SER A 504 -23.24 41.33 -8.68
N ILE A 505 -23.77 42.51 -8.38
CA ILE A 505 -24.47 42.79 -7.13
C ILE A 505 -25.98 42.67 -7.37
N GLU A 506 -26.62 41.71 -6.69
CA GLU A 506 -28.06 41.49 -6.71
C GLU A 506 -28.62 41.69 -5.30
N GLY A 507 -29.01 42.92 -4.99
CA GLY A 507 -29.41 43.31 -3.63
C GLY A 507 -28.24 43.15 -2.65
N SER A 508 -28.45 42.35 -1.59
CA SER A 508 -27.42 42.06 -0.57
C SER A 508 -26.51 40.86 -0.93
N TYR A 509 -26.55 40.36 -2.16
CA TYR A 509 -25.79 39.20 -2.59
C TYR A 509 -24.85 39.53 -3.75
N TYR A 510 -23.64 38.99 -3.69
CA TYR A 510 -22.78 38.83 -4.85
C TYR A 510 -23.24 37.61 -5.66
N ALA A 511 -23.28 37.76 -6.98
CA ALA A 511 -23.59 36.71 -7.92
C ALA A 511 -22.40 36.48 -8.86
N TYR A 512 -22.03 35.21 -9.02
CA TYR A 512 -20.95 34.80 -9.91
C TYR A 512 -21.40 33.69 -10.85
N ARG A 513 -21.32 33.96 -12.15
CA ARG A 513 -21.76 33.03 -13.19
C ARG A 513 -20.65 32.06 -13.58
N LEU A 514 -20.88 30.78 -13.27
CA LEU A 514 -20.13 29.65 -13.79
C LEU A 514 -20.56 29.38 -15.24
N THR A 515 -19.59 29.25 -16.14
CA THR A 515 -19.80 28.97 -17.57
C THR A 515 -18.97 27.77 -18.02
N ARG A 516 -19.33 27.19 -19.17
CA ARG A 516 -18.64 26.02 -19.78
C ARG A 516 -18.69 24.77 -18.89
N LEU A 517 -19.78 24.60 -18.14
CA LEU A 517 -20.03 23.37 -17.39
C LEU A 517 -20.43 22.24 -18.34
N LYS A 518 -20.17 20.99 -17.93
CA LYS A 518 -20.68 19.80 -18.61
C LYS A 518 -22.18 19.60 -18.31
N PRO A 519 -23.00 19.22 -19.30
CA PRO A 519 -24.40 18.82 -19.11
C PRO A 519 -24.57 17.65 -18.14
N TYR A 520 -25.74 17.60 -17.48
CA TYR A 520 -26.16 16.54 -16.55
C TYR A 520 -25.09 16.07 -15.54
N THR A 521 -24.21 16.98 -15.13
CA THR A 521 -23.07 16.66 -14.28
C THR A 521 -23.28 17.29 -12.91
N ARG A 522 -23.02 16.52 -11.85
CA ARG A 522 -23.06 17.04 -10.48
C ARG A 522 -21.74 17.75 -10.15
N TYR A 523 -21.87 18.97 -9.63
CA TYR A 523 -20.77 19.78 -9.16
C TYR A 523 -20.90 20.01 -7.65
N GLY A 524 -19.77 19.99 -6.95
CA GLY A 524 -19.63 20.53 -5.60
C GLY A 524 -18.74 21.77 -5.67
N CYS A 525 -19.19 22.86 -5.06
CA CYS A 525 -18.43 24.11 -5.03
C CYS A 525 -18.41 24.73 -3.63
N TYR A 526 -17.36 25.49 -3.33
CA TYR A 526 -17.29 26.37 -2.17
C TYR A 526 -16.54 27.66 -2.54
N VAL A 527 -16.72 28.69 -1.72
CA VAL A 527 -16.14 30.03 -1.92
C VAL A 527 -15.29 30.39 -0.72
N GLN A 528 -14.08 30.89 -0.96
CA GLN A 528 -13.16 31.34 0.08
C GLN A 528 -12.80 32.82 -0.14
N THR A 529 -12.63 33.60 0.92
CA THR A 529 -12.16 34.99 0.83
C THR A 529 -10.69 35.10 0.42
N TYR A 530 -10.36 36.15 -0.32
CA TYR A 530 -9.01 36.47 -0.76
C TYR A 530 -8.65 37.92 -0.40
N TYR A 531 -7.49 38.11 0.24
CA TYR A 531 -7.04 39.38 0.82
C TYR A 531 -5.75 39.88 0.15
N ASN A 532 -5.43 41.18 0.29
CA ASN A 532 -4.28 41.82 -0.36
C ASN A 532 -2.94 41.56 0.37
N GLU A 533 -2.99 41.33 1.68
CA GLU A 533 -1.81 41.11 2.52
C GLU A 533 -1.52 39.61 2.66
N SER A 534 -0.29 39.26 3.06
CA SER A 534 0.10 37.88 3.36
C SER A 534 -0.61 37.39 4.63
N VAL A 535 -1.86 36.97 4.47
CA VAL A 535 -2.68 36.36 5.52
C VAL A 535 -2.01 35.08 6.00
N ASN A 536 -1.84 34.97 7.31
CA ASN A 536 -1.42 33.72 7.92
C ASN A 536 -2.64 32.85 8.18
N ASN A 537 -2.94 31.94 7.24
CA ASN A 537 -4.10 31.04 7.34
C ASN A 537 -4.13 30.17 8.61
N ALA A 538 -3.00 30.05 9.31
CA ALA A 538 -2.91 29.35 10.60
C ALA A 538 -3.60 30.12 11.75
N THR A 539 -3.56 31.46 11.72
CA THR A 539 -3.99 32.32 12.83
C THR A 539 -5.15 33.25 12.46
N ASP A 540 -5.15 33.76 11.23
CA ASP A 540 -6.09 34.78 10.80
C ASP A 540 -7.44 34.18 10.39
N PRO A 541 -8.56 34.87 10.68
CA PRO A 541 -9.88 34.41 10.24
C PRO A 541 -9.98 34.39 8.72
N VAL A 542 -10.37 33.22 8.18
CA VAL A 542 -10.62 33.02 6.76
C VAL A 542 -12.11 32.78 6.57
N GLY A 543 -12.75 33.60 5.75
CA GLY A 543 -14.11 33.30 5.30
C GLY A 543 -14.10 32.12 4.35
N MET A 544 -14.83 31.06 4.66
CA MET A 544 -15.03 29.94 3.74
C MET A 544 -16.48 29.48 3.79
N SER A 545 -17.10 29.26 2.64
CA SER A 545 -18.48 28.84 2.60
C SER A 545 -18.68 27.38 2.96
N ASP A 546 -19.92 27.03 3.26
CA ASP A 546 -20.39 25.65 3.14
C ASP A 546 -20.26 25.13 1.70
N MET A 547 -20.26 23.80 1.57
CA MET A 547 -20.30 23.12 0.28
C MET A 547 -21.69 23.26 -0.33
N VAL A 548 -21.77 23.76 -1.56
CA VAL A 548 -23.00 23.75 -2.35
C VAL A 548 -22.89 22.71 -3.46
N TYR A 549 -23.95 21.92 -3.63
CA TYR A 549 -24.05 20.93 -4.70
C TYR A 549 -25.20 21.25 -5.63
N PHE A 550 -24.96 21.09 -6.93
CA PHE A 550 -26.00 21.21 -7.94
C PHE A 550 -25.70 20.30 -9.14
N ARG A 551 -26.74 19.90 -9.87
CA ARG A 551 -26.60 19.17 -11.13
C ARG A 551 -27.05 20.06 -12.28
N THR A 552 -26.22 20.21 -13.30
CA THR A 552 -26.59 20.94 -14.51
C THR A 552 -27.74 20.26 -15.24
N ALA A 553 -28.54 21.01 -15.98
CA ALA A 553 -29.64 20.44 -16.76
C ALA A 553 -29.14 19.46 -17.84
N LYS A 554 -30.02 18.56 -18.28
CA LYS A 554 -29.76 17.68 -19.43
C LYS A 554 -29.58 18.53 -20.70
N ASP A 555 -28.69 18.09 -21.58
CA ASP A 555 -28.50 18.64 -22.92
C ASP A 555 -28.69 17.51 -23.93
N ARG A 556 -28.75 17.85 -25.22
CA ARG A 556 -28.76 16.85 -26.29
C ARG A 556 -27.46 16.01 -26.21
N PRO A 557 -27.55 14.67 -26.09
CA PRO A 557 -26.37 13.81 -26.08
C PRO A 557 -25.65 13.87 -27.43
N THR A 558 -24.37 13.48 -27.43
CA THR A 558 -23.61 13.37 -28.67
C THR A 558 -24.19 12.27 -29.57
N SER A 559 -24.02 12.44 -30.89
CA SER A 559 -24.44 11.42 -31.86
C SER A 559 -23.79 10.07 -31.56
N PRO A 560 -24.51 8.94 -31.70
CA PRO A 560 -23.95 7.61 -31.51
C PRO A 560 -22.64 7.41 -32.28
N LEU A 561 -21.62 6.93 -31.58
CA LEU A 561 -20.31 6.65 -32.12
C LEU A 561 -20.24 5.21 -32.60
N ARG A 562 -19.41 4.93 -33.62
CA ARG A 562 -19.13 3.55 -34.08
C ARG A 562 -20.40 2.75 -34.42
N VAL A 563 -21.33 3.38 -35.14
CA VAL A 563 -22.50 2.71 -35.68
C VAL A 563 -22.03 1.67 -36.69
N HIS A 564 -22.35 0.40 -36.46
CA HIS A 564 -22.02 -0.70 -37.36
C HIS A 564 -23.18 -1.67 -37.50
N THR A 565 -23.30 -2.23 -38.69
CA THR A 565 -24.28 -3.26 -39.02
C THR A 565 -23.57 -4.54 -39.42
N ALA A 566 -24.09 -5.67 -38.95
CA ALA A 566 -23.60 -7.00 -39.33
C ALA A 566 -24.78 -7.88 -39.70
N ARG A 567 -24.70 -8.58 -40.84
CA ARG A 567 -25.71 -9.58 -41.22
C ARG A 567 -25.75 -10.67 -40.17
N LYS A 568 -26.93 -10.93 -39.59
CA LYS A 568 -27.13 -12.06 -38.66
C LYS A 568 -27.66 -13.29 -39.41
N ASN A 569 -28.63 -13.10 -40.29
CA ASN A 569 -29.15 -14.10 -41.21
C ASN A 569 -29.83 -13.41 -42.41
N GLU A 570 -30.69 -14.12 -43.16
CA GLU A 570 -31.37 -13.61 -44.36
C GLU A 570 -32.43 -12.52 -44.08
N SER A 571 -32.99 -12.47 -42.88
CA SER A 571 -34.07 -11.54 -42.51
C SER A 571 -33.72 -10.63 -41.32
N ALA A 572 -32.52 -10.76 -40.76
CA ALA A 572 -32.10 -10.01 -39.58
C ALA A 572 -30.69 -9.42 -39.72
N ILE A 573 -30.58 -8.17 -39.27
CA ILE A 573 -29.32 -7.42 -39.17
C ILE A 573 -29.09 -7.11 -37.69
N THR A 574 -27.84 -7.24 -37.24
CA THR A 574 -27.41 -6.72 -35.94
C THR A 574 -26.95 -5.28 -36.14
N LEU A 575 -27.60 -4.34 -35.47
CA LEU A 575 -27.20 -2.94 -35.40
C LEU A 575 -26.62 -2.66 -34.02
N ALA A 576 -25.41 -2.10 -33.96
CA ALA A 576 -24.77 -1.74 -32.71
C ALA A 576 -24.04 -0.40 -32.83
N TRP A 577 -23.99 0.33 -31.71
CA TRP A 577 -23.34 1.62 -31.59
C TRP A 577 -22.82 1.81 -30.16
N ALA A 578 -22.00 2.84 -29.97
CA ALA A 578 -21.48 3.25 -28.67
C ALA A 578 -21.91 4.69 -28.36
N ILE A 579 -22.03 5.01 -27.08
CA ILE A 579 -22.16 6.39 -26.60
C ILE A 579 -21.06 6.66 -25.57
N LEU A 580 -20.77 7.94 -25.30
CA LEU A 580 -19.83 8.30 -24.25
C LEU A 580 -20.37 7.82 -22.89
N ALA A 581 -19.53 7.15 -22.10
CA ALA A 581 -19.93 6.64 -20.78
C ALA A 581 -20.49 7.76 -19.86
N SER A 582 -19.94 8.98 -19.98
CA SER A 582 -20.43 10.16 -19.25
C SER A 582 -21.82 10.64 -19.66
N GLU A 583 -22.36 10.16 -20.79
CA GLU A 583 -23.65 10.59 -21.35
C GLU A 583 -24.73 9.50 -21.24
N GLN A 584 -24.39 8.29 -20.76
CA GLN A 584 -25.34 7.19 -20.57
C GLN A 584 -26.54 7.61 -19.71
N GLY A 585 -26.31 8.35 -18.62
CA GLY A 585 -27.38 8.84 -17.75
C GLY A 585 -28.26 9.95 -18.36
N MET A 586 -27.87 10.53 -19.50
CA MET A 586 -28.65 11.53 -20.22
C MET A 586 -29.64 10.91 -21.20
N VAL A 587 -29.35 9.69 -21.68
CA VAL A 587 -30.13 9.01 -22.73
C VAL A 587 -31.26 8.19 -22.11
N SER A 588 -32.50 8.47 -22.51
CA SER A 588 -33.69 7.70 -22.10
C SER A 588 -34.20 6.74 -23.17
N LEU A 589 -34.01 7.08 -24.46
CA LEU A 589 -34.45 6.29 -25.59
C LEU A 589 -33.54 6.52 -26.80
N TYR A 590 -33.51 5.53 -27.70
CA TYR A 590 -32.93 5.66 -29.02
C TYR A 590 -34.05 5.56 -30.05
N GLN A 591 -34.10 6.50 -30.98
CA GLN A 591 -34.94 6.39 -32.16
C GLN A 591 -34.10 5.79 -33.29
N VAL A 592 -34.55 4.68 -33.85
CA VAL A 592 -33.90 3.97 -34.96
C VAL A 592 -34.88 3.94 -36.12
N ASP A 593 -34.55 4.65 -37.18
CA ASP A 593 -35.33 4.66 -38.41
C ASP A 593 -34.66 3.74 -39.44
N VAL A 594 -35.42 2.78 -39.98
CA VAL A 594 -34.95 1.81 -40.98
C VAL A 594 -35.71 2.05 -42.27
N PHE A 595 -34.97 2.24 -43.36
CA PHE A 595 -35.53 2.46 -44.69
C PHE A 595 -35.10 1.32 -45.62
N LEU A 596 -36.05 0.81 -46.41
CA LEU A 596 -35.73 -0.08 -47.52
C LEU A 596 -35.11 0.76 -48.64
N GLN A 597 -33.82 0.54 -48.90
CA GLN A 597 -33.17 1.15 -50.04
C GLN A 597 -33.46 0.28 -51.27
N PRO A 598 -34.18 0.79 -52.29
CA PRO A 598 -34.51 0.02 -53.47
C PRO A 598 -33.25 -0.29 -54.28
N ASP A 599 -33.26 -1.43 -54.97
CA ASP A 599 -32.17 -1.83 -55.85
C ASP A 599 -32.00 -0.80 -56.98
N GLU A 600 -30.76 -0.40 -57.21
CA GLU A 600 -30.42 0.44 -58.36
C GLU A 600 -30.30 -0.44 -59.62
N VAL A 601 -31.44 -0.84 -60.19
CA VAL A 601 -31.54 -1.75 -61.35
C VAL A 601 -30.60 -1.35 -62.50
N ALA A 602 -30.51 -0.05 -62.79
CA ALA A 602 -29.63 0.50 -63.82
C ALA A 602 -28.12 0.27 -63.57
N LYS A 603 -27.68 -0.06 -62.35
CA LYS A 603 -26.29 -0.46 -62.04
C LYS A 603 -26.09 -1.96 -62.24
N PHE A 604 -27.08 -2.79 -61.92
CA PHE A 604 -27.01 -4.24 -62.11
C PHE A 604 -27.05 -4.62 -63.60
N ASP A 605 -27.87 -3.92 -64.40
CA ASP A 605 -28.02 -4.19 -65.84
C ASP A 605 -26.82 -3.78 -66.69
N ARG A 606 -25.89 -2.98 -66.16
CA ARG A 606 -24.66 -2.58 -66.86
C ARG A 606 -23.64 -3.70 -66.98
N ARG A 607 -23.75 -4.75 -66.16
CA ARG A 607 -22.82 -5.87 -66.16
C ARG A 607 -23.47 -7.09 -66.79
N ASN A 608 -22.89 -7.59 -67.86
CA ASN A 608 -23.26 -8.89 -68.40
C ASN A 608 -22.52 -9.98 -67.62
N TYR A 609 -23.21 -10.63 -66.70
CA TYR A 609 -22.66 -11.65 -65.80
C TYR A 609 -22.25 -12.95 -66.50
N CYS A 610 -22.67 -13.17 -67.76
CA CYS A 610 -22.23 -14.32 -68.55
C CYS A 610 -20.86 -14.07 -69.19
N THR A 611 -20.58 -12.83 -69.60
CA THR A 611 -19.33 -12.48 -70.29
C THR A 611 -18.28 -11.89 -69.36
N HIS A 612 -18.71 -11.30 -68.23
CA HIS A 612 -17.85 -10.70 -67.22
C HIS A 612 -18.30 -11.13 -65.81
N PRO A 613 -18.23 -12.44 -65.48
CA PRO A 613 -18.63 -12.98 -64.18
C PRO A 613 -17.89 -12.34 -63.00
#